data_AF-A0A452Z0T6-F1
#
_entry.id   AF-A0A452Z0T6-F1
#
_cell.length_a   1.000
_cell.length_b   1.000
_cell.length_c   1.000
_cell.angle_alpha   90.00
_cell.angle_beta   90.00
_cell.angle_gamma   90.00
#
_symmetry.space_group_name_H-M   'P 1'
#
loop_
_entity.id
_entity.type
_entity.pdbx_description
1 polymer ?
#
loop_
_entity_poly.entity_id
_entity_poly.type
_entity_poly.pdbx_seq_one_letter_code
_entity_poly.pdbx_strand_id
1 'polypeptide(L)'
;MTSIALKKRLFEKYHVDIDYQRVLAGRRIALDHIFGKWEDSFECLYSWQAEVLRKCPTSIVVINHKEVEGQQQFTRAFVCFRACIYGFLSGCRPYLSVDATALNGKWKGQLAVACGVDGHNWLYHVAYAVFDSETKENWDWFMENLKSAIGTPDGLVICTDACKGLETAVHTVFPTAEHRECFRHMIMNFRKKYHGKVFEENLWPAAYTYSLAKHNHHMDKIMEANPEAIAYLDEWHSNLWSRSKFSMACKCDYVMNNIAESFNSMIKKLKGFPVLELLDALREWLMVRFEIRAKIAEKFVRRHLQILPRITNMMNNRSRGIVLVGISRSDDCKAEVTIKIHGYNWKHCVDLEKWECSCRRWQVTGQPCLHAIAFITSIRGGREIDDYVHEYYSVKSFSNAYAKNVPTMTDKKQWPVVDVGFKLHPRVLKKAAGRPRTQRIKSAFESISKRRHKCPECKELGHLLKTCPKLHPERKTRNRKNVEPVDIEDAEAIATDAETMGTTSAENGSTNKRRGGKRAKSSPVLEASKKTSATHDSPAKNTRSKCPPSKNTRSKKCPSAKSTSKNKL
;
A
#
# COMPACT_ATOMS: atom_id res chain seq x y z
N MET A 1 -8.90 -3.77 -18.96
CA MET A 1 -9.84 -2.66 -19.33
C MET A 1 -11.26 -3.05 -18.93
N THR A 2 -12.10 -2.09 -18.49
CA THR A 2 -13.52 -2.35 -18.10
C THR A 2 -14.43 -2.32 -19.32
N SER A 3 -15.62 -2.95 -19.26
CA SER A 3 -16.57 -2.95 -20.39
C SER A 3 -17.07 -1.54 -20.76
N ILE A 4 -17.17 -0.61 -19.81
CA ILE A 4 -17.49 0.81 -20.10
C ILE A 4 -16.34 1.47 -20.88
N ALA A 5 -15.10 1.31 -20.42
CA ALA A 5 -13.94 1.88 -21.12
C ALA A 5 -13.76 1.25 -22.51
N LEU A 6 -14.05 -0.05 -22.66
CA LEU A 6 -14.06 -0.74 -23.95
C LEU A 6 -15.17 -0.20 -24.86
N LYS A 7 -16.42 -0.03 -24.38
CA LYS A 7 -17.51 0.59 -25.16
C LYS A 7 -17.12 1.98 -25.65
N LYS A 8 -16.61 2.84 -24.75
CA LYS A 8 -16.13 4.19 -25.12
C LYS A 8 -15.06 4.12 -26.21
N ARG A 9 -14.06 3.26 -26.04
CA ARG A 9 -12.94 3.11 -27.00
C ARG A 9 -13.35 2.50 -28.35
N LEU A 10 -14.37 1.63 -28.37
CA LEU A 10 -14.96 1.10 -29.61
C LEU A 10 -15.70 2.20 -30.38
N PHE A 11 -16.46 3.04 -29.68
CA PHE A 11 -17.09 4.22 -30.27
C PHE A 11 -16.06 5.26 -30.73
N GLU A 12 -15.03 5.56 -29.94
CA GLU A 12 -13.97 6.51 -30.30
C GLU A 12 -13.12 6.06 -31.50
N LYS A 13 -12.91 4.75 -31.68
CA LYS A 13 -12.06 4.22 -32.76
C LYS A 13 -12.84 3.89 -34.04
N TYR A 14 -14.07 3.41 -33.91
CA TYR A 14 -14.84 2.86 -35.04
C TYR A 14 -16.19 3.54 -35.25
N HIS A 15 -16.56 4.53 -34.42
CA HIS A 15 -17.85 5.23 -34.45
C HIS A 15 -19.10 4.35 -34.33
N VAL A 16 -18.95 3.10 -33.86
CA VAL A 16 -20.05 2.17 -33.62
C VAL A 16 -20.51 2.27 -32.16
N ASP A 17 -21.75 2.66 -31.92
CA ASP A 17 -22.36 2.52 -30.59
C ASP A 17 -22.89 1.09 -30.39
N ILE A 18 -22.17 0.31 -29.58
CA ILE A 18 -22.50 -1.09 -29.29
C ILE A 18 -23.15 -1.17 -27.91
N ASP A 19 -24.26 -1.90 -27.78
CA ASP A 19 -24.91 -2.14 -26.50
C ASP A 19 -23.93 -2.70 -25.44
N TYR A 20 -24.12 -2.28 -24.18
CA TYR A 20 -23.26 -2.67 -23.06
C TYR A 20 -23.21 -4.18 -22.83
N GLN A 21 -24.31 -4.91 -23.02
CA GLN A 21 -24.33 -6.37 -22.87
C GLN A 21 -23.56 -7.05 -24.00
N ARG A 22 -23.68 -6.57 -25.24
CA ARG A 22 -22.85 -7.03 -26.37
C ARG A 22 -21.36 -6.78 -26.13
N VAL A 23 -20.98 -5.60 -25.64
CA VAL A 23 -19.57 -5.31 -25.27
C VAL A 23 -19.10 -6.18 -24.09
N LEU A 24 -19.97 -6.47 -23.12
CA LEU A 24 -19.65 -7.35 -22.00
C LEU A 24 -19.46 -8.81 -22.45
N ALA A 25 -20.31 -9.31 -23.34
CA ALA A 25 -20.22 -10.66 -23.91
C ALA A 25 -18.98 -10.81 -24.80
N GLY A 26 -18.77 -9.89 -25.75
CA GLY A 26 -17.56 -9.88 -26.58
C GLY A 26 -16.27 -9.73 -25.78
N ARG A 27 -16.27 -8.93 -24.70
CA ARG A 27 -15.14 -8.88 -23.75
C ARG A 27 -14.92 -10.21 -23.05
N ARG A 28 -15.97 -10.96 -22.69
CA ARG A 28 -15.83 -12.27 -22.06
C ARG A 28 -15.21 -13.28 -23.04
N ILE A 29 -15.75 -13.38 -24.25
CA ILE A 29 -15.21 -14.23 -25.32
C ILE A 29 -13.73 -13.90 -25.57
N ALA A 30 -13.37 -12.61 -25.70
CA ALA A 30 -11.98 -12.20 -25.87
C ALA A 30 -11.08 -12.54 -24.67
N LEU A 31 -11.60 -12.51 -23.43
CA LEU A 31 -10.84 -12.95 -22.25
C LEU A 31 -10.64 -14.47 -22.23
N ASP A 32 -11.69 -15.23 -22.59
CA ASP A 32 -11.64 -16.70 -22.66
C ASP A 32 -10.66 -17.15 -23.79
N HIS A 33 -10.53 -16.39 -24.89
CA HIS A 33 -9.49 -16.61 -25.91
C HIS A 33 -8.07 -16.22 -25.49
N ILE A 34 -7.90 -15.20 -24.64
CA ILE A 34 -6.57 -14.73 -24.20
C ILE A 34 -6.01 -15.59 -23.08
N PHE A 35 -6.85 -16.00 -22.12
CA PHE A 35 -6.43 -16.65 -20.88
C PHE A 35 -6.77 -18.14 -20.80
N GLY A 36 -7.54 -18.66 -21.77
CA GLY A 36 -8.20 -19.96 -21.65
C GLY A 36 -9.55 -19.83 -20.94
N LYS A 37 -10.28 -20.94 -20.84
CA LYS A 37 -11.53 -20.97 -20.07
C LYS A 37 -11.23 -20.79 -18.58
N TRP A 38 -12.28 -20.51 -17.83
CA TRP A 38 -12.17 -20.31 -16.39
C TRP A 38 -11.74 -21.56 -15.65
N GLU A 39 -12.16 -22.71 -16.15
CA GLU A 39 -11.93 -24.04 -15.58
C GLU A 39 -10.46 -24.46 -15.81
N ASP A 40 -9.92 -24.24 -17.01
CA ASP A 40 -8.50 -24.46 -17.38
C ASP A 40 -7.52 -23.78 -16.41
N SER A 41 -7.92 -22.63 -15.85
CA SER A 41 -7.12 -21.87 -14.86
C SER A 41 -6.89 -22.60 -13.54
N PHE A 42 -7.69 -23.63 -13.22
CA PHE A 42 -7.53 -24.44 -12.01
C PHE A 42 -6.85 -25.77 -12.32
N GLU A 43 -7.14 -26.36 -13.48
CA GLU A 43 -6.45 -27.56 -13.99
C GLU A 43 -4.94 -27.34 -14.09
N CYS A 44 -4.51 -26.17 -14.56
CA CYS A 44 -3.08 -25.84 -14.71
C CYS A 44 -2.37 -25.36 -13.42
N LEU A 45 -3.05 -25.26 -12.26
CA LEU A 45 -2.43 -24.71 -11.03
C LEU A 45 -1.28 -25.58 -10.50
N TYR A 46 -1.44 -26.90 -10.51
CA TYR A 46 -0.39 -27.83 -10.05
C TYR A 46 0.79 -27.88 -11.02
N SER A 47 0.55 -27.80 -12.33
CA SER A 47 1.60 -27.64 -13.34
C SER A 47 2.36 -26.32 -13.22
N TRP A 48 1.68 -25.21 -12.88
CA TRP A 48 2.33 -23.93 -12.57
C TRP A 48 3.21 -24.03 -11.32
N GLN A 49 2.70 -24.62 -10.23
CA GLN A 49 3.47 -24.90 -9.02
C GLN A 49 4.71 -25.73 -9.33
N ALA A 50 4.56 -26.83 -10.09
CA ALA A 50 5.66 -27.70 -10.47
C ALA A 50 6.72 -26.98 -11.32
N GLU A 51 6.34 -26.13 -12.28
CA GLU A 51 7.30 -25.34 -13.05
C GLU A 51 8.02 -24.30 -12.17
N VAL A 52 7.31 -23.60 -11.26
CA VAL A 52 7.94 -22.66 -10.30
C VAL A 52 8.96 -23.38 -9.43
N LEU A 53 8.61 -24.55 -8.87
CA LEU A 53 9.49 -25.33 -8.01
C LEU A 53 10.62 -25.98 -8.80
N ARG A 54 10.41 -26.43 -10.04
CA ARG A 54 11.47 -26.93 -10.92
C ARG A 54 12.50 -25.84 -11.25
N LYS A 55 12.05 -24.60 -11.45
CA LYS A 55 12.93 -23.44 -11.72
C LYS A 55 13.60 -22.90 -10.45
N CYS A 56 12.96 -23.02 -9.30
CA CYS A 56 13.47 -22.53 -8.03
C CYS A 56 12.97 -23.39 -6.85
N PRO A 57 13.61 -24.54 -6.56
CA PRO A 57 13.11 -25.53 -5.59
C PRO A 57 12.92 -25.02 -4.16
N THR A 58 13.62 -23.95 -3.79
CA THR A 58 13.54 -23.31 -2.46
C THR A 58 12.54 -22.15 -2.40
N SER A 59 11.66 -22.01 -3.40
CA SER A 59 10.46 -21.19 -3.29
C SER A 59 9.35 -21.98 -2.59
N ILE A 60 8.46 -21.29 -1.89
CA ILE A 60 7.31 -21.91 -1.23
C ILE A 60 6.07 -21.58 -2.05
N VAL A 61 5.45 -22.61 -2.59
CA VAL A 61 4.14 -22.54 -3.25
C VAL A 61 3.26 -23.63 -2.64
N VAL A 62 2.15 -23.24 -2.02
CA VAL A 62 1.23 -24.15 -1.35
C VAL A 62 -0.17 -23.94 -1.90
N ILE A 63 -0.81 -25.02 -2.35
CA ILE A 63 -2.16 -25.01 -2.93
C ILE A 63 -3.04 -25.94 -2.11
N ASN A 64 -4.12 -25.40 -1.57
CA ASN A 64 -5.14 -26.16 -0.86
C ASN A 64 -6.43 -26.22 -1.69
N HIS A 65 -7.11 -27.35 -1.54
CA HIS A 65 -8.44 -27.63 -2.05
C HIS A 65 -9.28 -28.23 -0.93
N LYS A 66 -10.57 -28.47 -1.18
CA LYS A 66 -11.45 -29.24 -0.30
C LYS A 66 -12.50 -29.98 -1.11
N GLU A 67 -12.94 -31.12 -0.62
CA GLU A 67 -14.02 -31.86 -1.25
C GLU A 67 -15.38 -31.20 -0.95
N VAL A 68 -16.20 -31.02 -1.99
CA VAL A 68 -17.58 -30.54 -1.89
C VAL A 68 -18.38 -31.27 -2.97
N GLU A 69 -19.44 -31.99 -2.57
CA GLU A 69 -20.34 -32.70 -3.51
C GLU A 69 -19.57 -33.65 -4.47
N GLY A 70 -18.55 -34.35 -3.94
CA GLY A 70 -17.69 -35.26 -4.72
C GLY A 70 -16.70 -34.57 -5.68
N GLN A 71 -16.57 -33.24 -5.62
CA GLN A 71 -15.62 -32.47 -6.43
C GLN A 71 -14.57 -31.79 -5.55
N GLN A 72 -13.29 -31.91 -5.92
CA GLN A 72 -12.22 -31.18 -5.27
C GLN A 72 -12.23 -29.72 -5.73
N GLN A 73 -12.64 -28.81 -4.86
CA GLN A 73 -12.75 -27.37 -5.13
C GLN A 73 -11.55 -26.60 -4.58
N PHE A 74 -10.96 -25.72 -5.39
CA PHE A 74 -9.89 -24.82 -4.95
C PHE A 74 -10.35 -23.90 -3.81
N THR A 75 -9.53 -23.79 -2.75
CA THR A 75 -9.80 -22.93 -1.59
C THR A 75 -8.81 -21.77 -1.50
N ARG A 76 -7.50 -22.07 -1.52
CA ARG A 76 -6.44 -21.08 -1.32
C ARG A 76 -5.09 -21.49 -1.93
N ALA A 77 -4.29 -20.50 -2.30
CA ALA A 77 -2.91 -20.66 -2.77
C ALA A 77 -2.00 -19.59 -2.15
N PHE A 78 -0.83 -19.99 -1.65
CA PHE A 78 0.22 -19.14 -1.07
C PHE A 78 1.47 -19.20 -1.95
N VAL A 79 2.15 -18.07 -2.13
CA VAL A 79 3.37 -17.95 -2.93
C VAL A 79 4.38 -17.06 -2.22
N CYS A 80 5.58 -17.58 -2.00
CA CYS A 80 6.75 -16.85 -1.54
C CYS A 80 8.00 -17.33 -2.29
N PHE A 81 8.53 -16.51 -3.20
CA PHE A 81 9.71 -16.89 -3.99
C PHE A 81 10.98 -16.83 -3.14
N ARG A 82 11.94 -17.73 -3.40
CA ARG A 82 13.25 -17.75 -2.71
C ARG A 82 13.95 -16.38 -2.69
N ALA A 83 13.83 -15.63 -3.79
CA ALA A 83 14.39 -14.30 -3.91
C ALA A 83 13.81 -13.30 -2.91
N CYS A 84 12.48 -13.34 -2.72
CA CYS A 84 11.77 -12.53 -1.73
C CYS A 84 12.19 -12.89 -0.31
N ILE A 85 12.28 -14.19 0.00
CA ILE A 85 12.76 -14.69 1.31
C ILE A 85 14.18 -14.19 1.60
N TYR A 86 15.11 -14.44 0.67
CA TYR A 86 16.51 -14.06 0.81
C TYR A 86 16.66 -12.56 1.03
N GLY A 87 16.07 -11.75 0.15
CA GLY A 87 16.26 -10.31 0.19
C GLY A 87 15.53 -9.60 1.33
N PHE A 88 14.44 -10.18 1.86
CA PHE A 88 13.83 -9.72 3.10
C PHE A 88 14.82 -9.91 4.27
N LEU A 89 15.28 -11.15 4.48
CA LEU A 89 16.14 -11.51 5.62
C LEU A 89 17.55 -10.93 5.55
N SER A 90 18.11 -10.73 4.35
CA SER A 90 19.51 -10.31 4.16
C SER A 90 19.70 -8.82 3.87
N GLY A 91 18.63 -8.04 3.74
CA GLY A 91 18.74 -6.67 3.22
C GLY A 91 17.56 -5.70 3.45
N CYS A 92 16.40 -6.19 3.90
CA CYS A 92 15.30 -5.32 4.32
C CYS A 92 15.35 -5.07 5.83
N ARG A 93 14.58 -4.08 6.28
CA ARG A 93 14.26 -3.99 7.71
C ARG A 93 13.27 -5.10 8.08
N PRO A 94 13.33 -5.67 9.29
CA PRO A 94 12.41 -6.70 9.77
C PRO A 94 11.06 -6.07 10.15
N TYR A 95 10.41 -5.46 9.16
CA TYR A 95 9.10 -4.81 9.26
C TYR A 95 8.24 -5.34 8.13
N LEU A 96 7.07 -5.87 8.48
CA LEU A 96 6.05 -6.33 7.55
C LEU A 96 4.79 -5.48 7.67
N SER A 97 4.20 -5.21 6.52
CA SER A 97 2.90 -4.61 6.30
C SER A 97 2.02 -5.69 5.69
N VAL A 98 0.98 -6.09 6.43
CA VAL A 98 0.07 -7.18 6.04
C VAL A 98 -1.35 -6.63 5.85
N ASP A 99 -1.99 -7.05 4.76
CA ASP A 99 -3.32 -6.60 4.34
C ASP A 99 -3.94 -7.59 3.35
N ALA A 100 -5.26 -7.56 3.21
CA ALA A 100 -6.02 -8.29 2.19
C ALA A 100 -6.86 -7.35 1.32
N THR A 101 -7.13 -7.80 0.10
CA THR A 101 -7.89 -6.99 -0.84
C THR A 101 -8.82 -7.79 -1.73
N ALA A 102 -10.05 -7.31 -1.85
CA ALA A 102 -11.09 -7.97 -2.63
C ALA A 102 -10.73 -8.05 -4.11
N LEU A 103 -10.76 -9.27 -4.66
CA LEU A 103 -10.60 -9.52 -6.08
C LEU A 103 -11.90 -9.19 -6.83
N ASN A 104 -11.76 -8.61 -8.01
CA ASN A 104 -12.87 -8.13 -8.82
C ASN A 104 -13.14 -8.98 -10.08
N GLY A 105 -12.35 -10.05 -10.29
CA GLY A 105 -12.47 -11.02 -11.39
C GLY A 105 -13.67 -11.96 -11.30
N LYS A 106 -13.60 -13.13 -11.96
CA LYS A 106 -14.61 -14.20 -11.77
C LYS A 106 -14.44 -14.83 -10.38
N TRP A 107 -13.22 -15.04 -9.90
CA TRP A 107 -12.96 -15.30 -8.46
C TRP A 107 -13.45 -14.11 -7.62
N LYS A 108 -14.14 -14.39 -6.52
CA LYS A 108 -14.66 -13.39 -5.57
C LYS A 108 -14.02 -13.44 -4.18
N GLY A 109 -12.89 -14.13 -4.07
CA GLY A 109 -12.08 -14.13 -2.86
C GLY A 109 -11.19 -12.91 -2.73
N GLN A 110 -10.16 -13.08 -1.90
CA GLN A 110 -9.23 -12.06 -1.46
C GLN A 110 -7.84 -12.35 -2.00
N LEU A 111 -7.02 -11.30 -2.10
CA LEU A 111 -5.57 -11.40 -2.25
C LEU A 111 -4.93 -10.77 -1.01
N ALA A 112 -4.38 -11.62 -0.13
CA ALA A 112 -3.55 -11.21 1.00
C ALA A 112 -2.10 -11.03 0.57
N VAL A 113 -1.39 -10.10 1.23
CA VAL A 113 0.03 -9.84 0.99
C VAL A 113 0.79 -9.53 2.26
N ALA A 114 2.07 -9.90 2.26
CA ALA A 114 3.07 -9.42 3.20
C ALA A 114 4.11 -8.59 2.42
N CYS A 115 4.16 -7.29 2.71
CA CYS A 115 5.11 -6.35 2.10
C CYS A 115 6.12 -5.85 3.13
N GLY A 116 7.40 -5.91 2.80
CA GLY A 116 8.47 -5.34 3.60
C GLY A 116 8.86 -3.92 3.17
N VAL A 117 9.93 -3.39 3.76
CA VAL A 117 10.54 -2.12 3.34
C VAL A 117 12.06 -2.24 3.25
N ASP A 118 12.62 -1.81 2.12
CA ASP A 118 14.06 -1.84 1.89
C ASP A 118 14.76 -0.57 2.42
N GLY A 119 16.09 -0.55 2.35
CA GLY A 119 16.90 0.61 2.72
C GLY A 119 16.55 1.90 1.96
N HIS A 120 15.97 1.80 0.76
CA HIS A 120 15.57 2.98 -0.01
C HIS A 120 14.24 3.59 0.45
N ASN A 121 13.60 3.00 1.47
CA ASN A 121 12.21 3.23 1.87
C ASN A 121 11.22 2.88 0.75
N TRP A 122 11.61 1.96 -0.14
CA TRP A 122 10.71 1.42 -1.15
C TRP A 122 10.03 0.15 -0.64
N LEU A 123 8.80 -0.03 -1.12
CA LEU A 123 8.02 -1.22 -0.86
C LEU A 123 8.73 -2.45 -1.42
N TYR A 124 9.02 -3.40 -0.54
CA TYR A 124 9.55 -4.73 -0.83
C TYR A 124 8.41 -5.77 -0.77
N HIS A 125 8.49 -6.85 -1.53
CA HIS A 125 7.49 -7.92 -1.51
C HIS A 125 8.07 -9.16 -0.86
N VAL A 126 7.32 -9.75 0.07
CA VAL A 126 7.73 -10.99 0.74
C VAL A 126 6.89 -12.15 0.23
N ALA A 127 5.58 -12.13 0.49
CA ALA A 127 4.66 -13.20 0.10
C ALA A 127 3.29 -12.67 -0.33
N TYR A 128 2.53 -13.49 -1.06
CA TYR A 128 1.14 -13.22 -1.40
C TYR A 128 0.32 -14.53 -1.39
N ALA A 129 -0.97 -14.41 -1.11
CA ALA A 129 -1.89 -15.53 -1.14
C ALA A 129 -3.27 -15.14 -1.67
N VAL A 130 -3.91 -16.06 -2.38
CA VAL A 130 -5.32 -15.96 -2.78
C VAL A 130 -6.11 -16.93 -1.92
N PHE A 131 -7.19 -16.46 -1.28
CA PHE A 131 -8.12 -17.32 -0.52
C PHE A 131 -9.57 -16.86 -0.71
N ASP A 132 -10.56 -17.67 -0.30
CA ASP A 132 -11.97 -17.40 -0.62
C ASP A 132 -12.64 -16.31 0.24
N SER A 133 -12.15 -16.08 1.47
CA SER A 133 -12.75 -15.17 2.45
C SER A 133 -11.78 -14.81 3.60
N GLU A 134 -11.96 -13.65 4.24
CA GLU A 134 -11.16 -13.22 5.40
C GLU A 134 -11.66 -13.91 6.68
N THR A 135 -11.32 -15.19 6.84
CA THR A 135 -11.59 -15.99 8.05
C THR A 135 -10.34 -16.10 8.90
N LYS A 136 -10.50 -16.38 10.21
CA LYS A 136 -9.36 -16.67 11.09
C LYS A 136 -8.50 -17.81 10.53
N GLU A 137 -9.12 -18.91 10.09
CA GLU A 137 -8.44 -20.07 9.51
C GLU A 137 -7.59 -19.73 8.26
N ASN A 138 -8.07 -18.85 7.38
CA ASN A 138 -7.29 -18.42 6.20
C ASN A 138 -6.14 -17.48 6.60
N TRP A 139 -6.30 -16.68 7.66
CA TRP A 139 -5.25 -15.84 8.19
C TRP A 139 -4.19 -16.63 8.98
N ASP A 140 -4.60 -17.55 9.86
CA ASP A 140 -3.71 -18.48 10.56
C ASP A 140 -2.81 -19.20 9.55
N TRP A 141 -3.41 -19.85 8.54
CA TRP A 141 -2.68 -20.54 7.47
C TRP A 141 -1.77 -19.61 6.66
N PHE A 142 -2.19 -18.37 6.36
CA PHE A 142 -1.34 -17.39 5.67
C PHE A 142 -0.10 -17.05 6.51
N MET A 143 -0.30 -16.80 7.80
CA MET A 143 0.77 -16.45 8.74
C MET A 143 1.70 -17.64 9.02
N GLU A 144 1.17 -18.87 9.09
CA GLU A 144 1.96 -20.11 9.22
C GLU A 144 2.90 -20.31 8.02
N ASN A 145 2.38 -20.17 6.81
CA ASN A 145 3.19 -20.26 5.59
C ASN A 145 4.21 -19.12 5.50
N LEU A 146 3.85 -17.91 5.94
CA LEU A 146 4.76 -16.78 6.04
C LEU A 146 5.89 -17.05 7.06
N LYS A 147 5.58 -17.63 8.23
CA LYS A 147 6.56 -18.02 9.26
C LYS A 147 7.46 -19.14 8.77
N SER A 148 6.92 -20.13 8.06
CA SER A 148 7.73 -21.17 7.40
C SER A 148 8.72 -20.56 6.38
N ALA A 149 8.31 -19.49 5.69
CA ALA A 149 9.16 -18.81 4.72
C ALA A 149 10.26 -17.93 5.32
N ILE A 150 9.99 -17.19 6.40
CA ILE A 150 10.92 -16.17 6.93
C ILE A 150 11.45 -16.46 8.34
N GLY A 151 10.95 -17.48 9.03
CA GLY A 151 11.19 -17.69 10.46
C GLY A 151 10.62 -16.53 11.30
N THR A 152 11.32 -16.19 12.38
CA THR A 152 11.02 -15.02 13.22
C THR A 152 12.30 -14.21 13.42
N PRO A 153 12.73 -13.37 12.45
CA PRO A 153 13.97 -12.60 12.55
C PRO A 153 13.93 -11.61 13.72
N ASP A 154 15.10 -11.33 14.29
CA ASP A 154 15.21 -10.44 15.45
C ASP A 154 14.63 -9.04 15.17
N GLY A 155 13.82 -8.56 16.11
CA GLY A 155 13.14 -7.28 15.97
C GLY A 155 12.02 -7.26 14.93
N LEU A 156 11.47 -8.42 14.51
CA LEU A 156 10.32 -8.49 13.61
C LEU A 156 9.14 -7.66 14.14
N VAL A 157 8.71 -6.72 13.31
CA VAL A 157 7.47 -5.97 13.47
C VAL A 157 6.48 -6.42 12.40
N ILE A 158 5.23 -6.65 12.80
CA ILE A 158 4.12 -6.89 11.88
C ILE A 158 3.10 -5.77 12.08
N CYS A 159 2.77 -5.06 11.01
CA CYS A 159 1.76 -4.00 11.01
C CYS A 159 0.55 -4.42 10.19
N THR A 160 -0.63 -4.37 10.81
CA THR A 160 -1.90 -4.85 10.25
C THR A 160 -2.96 -3.77 10.25
N ASP A 161 -4.02 -4.00 9.47
CA ASP A 161 -5.27 -3.24 9.59
C ASP A 161 -6.12 -3.78 10.76
N ALA A 162 -6.99 -2.91 11.29
CA ALA A 162 -7.86 -3.13 12.44
C ALA A 162 -8.95 -4.22 12.19
N CYS A 163 -8.53 -5.48 12.04
CA CYS A 163 -9.35 -6.63 11.71
C CYS A 163 -9.05 -7.81 12.65
N LYS A 164 -10.02 -8.12 13.53
CA LYS A 164 -9.90 -9.12 14.61
C LYS A 164 -9.34 -10.47 14.14
N GLY A 165 -9.76 -10.94 12.96
CA GLY A 165 -9.34 -12.25 12.43
C GLY A 165 -7.85 -12.31 12.03
N LEU A 166 -7.28 -11.20 11.58
CA LEU A 166 -5.85 -11.08 11.26
C LEU A 166 -5.03 -10.86 12.54
N GLU A 167 -5.50 -10.03 13.46
CA GLU A 167 -4.88 -9.79 14.75
C GLU A 167 -4.64 -11.09 15.55
N THR A 168 -5.66 -11.93 15.71
CA THR A 168 -5.52 -13.20 16.45
C THR A 168 -4.50 -14.13 15.78
N ALA A 169 -4.45 -14.16 14.45
CA ALA A 169 -3.47 -14.95 13.69
C ALA A 169 -2.03 -14.45 13.90
N VAL A 170 -1.80 -13.14 13.97
CA VAL A 170 -0.47 -12.57 14.28
C VAL A 170 -0.03 -13.02 15.68
N HIS A 171 -0.85 -12.81 16.71
CA HIS A 171 -0.49 -13.17 18.09
C HIS A 171 -0.27 -14.68 18.28
N THR A 172 -1.04 -15.52 17.57
CA THR A 172 -0.91 -16.98 17.66
C THR A 172 0.36 -17.47 16.96
N VAL A 173 0.64 -16.99 15.75
CA VAL A 173 1.73 -17.52 14.92
C VAL A 173 3.07 -16.83 15.23
N PHE A 174 3.07 -15.53 15.53
CA PHE A 174 4.26 -14.72 15.79
C PHE A 174 4.22 -14.07 17.20
N PRO A 175 4.17 -14.86 18.29
CA PRO A 175 3.99 -14.32 19.65
C PRO A 175 5.14 -13.42 20.14
N THR A 176 6.33 -13.50 19.52
CA THR A 176 7.49 -12.66 19.84
C THR A 176 7.66 -11.46 18.91
N ALA A 177 6.83 -11.31 17.88
CA ALA A 177 6.89 -10.15 16.98
C ALA A 177 6.15 -8.96 17.60
N GLU A 178 6.68 -7.76 17.40
CA GLU A 178 5.96 -6.54 17.77
C GLU A 178 4.78 -6.34 16.82
N HIS A 179 3.56 -6.47 17.36
CA HIS A 179 2.34 -6.22 16.61
C HIS A 179 1.94 -4.75 16.66
N ARG A 180 1.79 -4.11 15.49
CA ARG A 180 1.37 -2.73 15.33
C ARG A 180 0.05 -2.62 14.61
N GLU A 181 -0.83 -1.78 15.14
CA GLU A 181 -2.06 -1.42 14.44
C GLU A 181 -1.83 -0.22 13.50
N CYS A 182 -2.43 -0.28 12.32
CA CYS A 182 -2.53 0.86 11.41
C CYS A 182 -3.35 1.99 12.04
N PHE A 183 -2.68 3.00 12.58
CA PHE A 183 -3.28 4.18 13.21
C PHE A 183 -4.35 4.88 12.34
N ARG A 184 -4.20 4.83 11.00
CA ARG A 184 -5.22 5.36 10.08
C ARG A 184 -6.53 4.58 10.16
N HIS A 185 -6.47 3.26 10.24
CA HIS A 185 -7.65 2.40 10.37
C HIS A 185 -8.23 2.45 11.79
N MET A 186 -7.38 2.52 12.81
CA MET A 186 -7.74 2.85 14.19
C MET A 186 -8.56 4.16 14.25
N ILE A 187 -8.01 5.28 13.74
CA ILE A 187 -8.73 6.56 13.67
C ILE A 187 -10.01 6.47 12.84
N MET A 188 -10.04 5.72 11.73
CA MET A 188 -11.26 5.54 10.93
C MET A 188 -12.34 4.71 11.65
N ASN A 189 -11.99 3.89 12.64
CA ASN A 189 -12.94 3.20 13.51
C ASN A 189 -13.38 4.09 14.67
N PHE A 190 -12.43 4.72 15.37
CA PHE A 190 -12.66 5.69 16.43
C PHE A 190 -13.63 6.81 16.00
N ARG A 191 -13.40 7.40 14.82
CA ARG A 191 -14.24 8.43 14.19
C ARG A 191 -15.61 7.95 13.68
N LYS A 192 -16.06 6.73 14.05
CA LYS A 192 -17.46 6.29 13.90
C LYS A 192 -18.26 6.45 15.19
N LYS A 193 -17.57 6.58 16.32
CA LYS A 193 -18.15 6.77 17.66
C LYS A 193 -17.86 8.17 18.21
N TYR A 194 -16.59 8.58 18.17
CA TYR A 194 -16.11 9.80 18.82
C TYR A 194 -15.72 10.86 17.79
N HIS A 195 -16.22 12.08 18.00
CA HIS A 195 -16.04 13.22 17.11
C HIS A 195 -15.76 14.47 17.95
N GLY A 196 -14.88 15.35 17.47
CA GLY A 196 -14.54 16.59 18.17
C GLY A 196 -13.12 17.05 17.88
N LYS A 197 -12.91 18.37 17.97
CA LYS A 197 -11.62 19.02 17.70
C LYS A 197 -10.50 18.48 18.61
N VAL A 198 -10.81 18.22 19.89
CA VAL A 198 -9.87 17.64 20.87
C VAL A 198 -9.23 16.33 20.40
N PHE A 199 -9.99 15.43 19.77
CA PHE A 199 -9.46 14.16 19.26
C PHE A 199 -8.60 14.36 18.02
N GLU A 200 -8.95 15.30 17.14
CA GLU A 200 -8.15 15.61 15.95
C GLU A 200 -6.81 16.26 16.32
N GLU A 201 -6.80 17.14 17.32
CA GLU A 201 -5.61 17.87 17.77
C GLU A 201 -4.67 17.03 18.64
N ASN A 202 -5.17 16.00 19.34
CA ASN A 202 -4.34 15.21 20.27
C ASN A 202 -3.95 13.82 19.74
N LEU A 203 -4.82 13.06 19.06
CA LEU A 203 -4.49 11.70 18.61
C LEU A 203 -3.33 11.68 17.60
N TRP A 204 -3.29 12.64 16.68
CA TRP A 204 -2.23 12.71 15.67
C TRP A 204 -0.84 12.98 16.29
N PRO A 205 -0.65 14.02 17.13
CA PRO A 205 0.57 14.17 17.92
C PRO A 205 0.89 12.97 18.81
N ALA A 206 -0.11 12.38 19.48
CA ALA A 206 0.08 11.20 20.33
C ALA A 206 0.65 10.00 19.58
N ALA A 207 0.27 9.77 18.32
CA ALA A 207 0.81 8.68 17.50
C ALA A 207 2.19 8.98 16.92
N TYR A 208 2.45 10.25 16.56
CA TYR A 208 3.65 10.66 15.82
C TYR A 208 4.85 11.08 16.70
N THR A 209 4.62 11.36 17.99
CA THR A 209 5.69 11.67 18.95
C THR A 209 6.56 10.47 19.28
N TYR A 210 7.87 10.68 19.42
CA TYR A 210 8.81 9.68 19.94
C TYR A 210 8.96 9.74 21.47
N SER A 211 8.45 10.78 22.13
CA SER A 211 8.51 10.96 23.59
C SER A 211 7.26 10.38 24.24
N LEU A 212 7.45 9.53 25.24
CA LEU A 212 6.36 8.96 26.05
C LEU A 212 5.65 10.04 26.87
N ALA A 213 6.37 10.97 27.49
CA ALA A 213 5.77 12.09 28.22
C ALA A 213 4.85 12.95 27.32
N LYS A 214 5.27 13.25 26.08
CA LYS A 214 4.40 13.94 25.10
C LYS A 214 3.22 13.09 24.66
N HIS A 215 3.37 11.77 24.55
CA HIS A 215 2.26 10.88 24.23
C HIS A 215 1.21 10.94 25.34
N ASN A 216 1.63 10.70 26.58
CA ASN A 216 0.75 10.74 27.76
C ASN A 216 0.03 12.09 27.84
N HIS A 217 0.73 13.22 27.77
CA HIS A 217 0.12 14.56 27.77
C HIS A 217 -1.03 14.74 26.74
N HIS A 218 -0.93 14.12 25.56
CA HIS A 218 -2.00 14.15 24.56
C HIS A 218 -3.13 13.15 24.86
N MET A 219 -2.83 12.02 25.50
CA MET A 219 -3.83 11.07 25.99
C MET A 219 -4.59 11.61 27.21
N ASP A 220 -3.90 12.28 28.13
CA ASP A 220 -4.48 12.90 29.33
C ASP A 220 -5.52 13.96 28.92
N LYS A 221 -5.20 14.82 27.93
CA LYS A 221 -6.16 15.77 27.33
C LYS A 221 -7.38 15.12 26.67
N ILE A 222 -7.25 13.88 26.20
CA ILE A 222 -8.37 13.12 25.65
C ILE A 222 -9.20 12.53 26.81
N MET A 223 -8.55 12.04 27.86
CA MET A 223 -9.17 11.54 29.09
C MET A 223 -9.99 12.63 29.81
N GLU A 224 -9.40 13.82 29.99
CA GLU A 224 -10.06 15.01 30.56
C GLU A 224 -11.34 15.39 29.79
N ALA A 225 -11.32 15.29 28.46
CA ALA A 225 -12.46 15.66 27.61
C ALA A 225 -13.50 14.55 27.45
N ASN A 226 -13.08 13.27 27.45
CA ASN A 226 -13.97 12.12 27.33
C ASN A 226 -13.27 10.81 27.79
N PRO A 227 -13.52 10.35 29.04
CA PRO A 227 -12.95 9.10 29.55
C PRO A 227 -13.39 7.85 28.78
N GLU A 228 -14.63 7.80 28.26
CA GLU A 228 -15.13 6.67 27.47
C GLU A 228 -14.34 6.47 26.18
N ALA A 229 -13.83 7.56 25.59
CA ALA A 229 -13.01 7.51 24.39
C ALA A 229 -11.64 6.84 24.65
N ILE A 230 -11.09 6.97 25.86
CA ILE A 230 -9.89 6.24 26.29
C ILE A 230 -10.23 4.78 26.53
N ALA A 231 -11.29 4.49 27.31
CA ALA A 231 -11.74 3.11 27.55
C ALA A 231 -12.02 2.35 26.24
N TYR A 232 -12.57 3.02 25.23
CA TYR A 232 -12.76 2.45 23.89
C TYR A 232 -11.44 2.14 23.16
N LEU A 233 -10.40 2.97 23.32
CA LEU A 233 -9.09 2.68 22.75
C LEU A 233 -8.43 1.50 23.47
N ASP A 234 -8.52 1.43 24.78
CA ASP A 234 -7.92 0.34 25.56
C ASP A 234 -8.64 -1.01 25.33
N GLU A 235 -9.97 -1.01 25.17
CA GLU A 235 -10.77 -2.21 24.88
C GLU A 235 -10.58 -2.73 23.44
N TRP A 236 -10.52 -1.85 22.43
CA TRP A 236 -10.57 -2.24 21.01
C TRP A 236 -9.28 -2.05 20.23
N HIS A 237 -8.28 -1.37 20.79
CA HIS A 237 -7.05 -0.94 20.11
C HIS A 237 -5.80 -1.14 20.98
N SER A 238 -5.68 -2.34 21.56
CA SER A 238 -4.61 -2.75 22.48
C SER A 238 -3.21 -2.87 21.85
N ASN A 239 -3.13 -2.95 20.51
CA ASN A 239 -1.88 -3.08 19.77
C ASN A 239 -1.12 -1.74 19.64
N LEU A 240 0.18 -1.79 19.33
CA LEU A 240 0.99 -0.58 19.28
C LEU A 240 0.68 0.30 18.05
N TRP A 241 0.20 1.52 18.29
CA TRP A 241 -0.06 2.51 17.23
C TRP A 241 0.76 3.81 17.35
N SER A 242 1.57 3.98 18.41
CA SER A 242 2.39 5.17 18.65
C SER A 242 3.90 4.92 18.64
N ARG A 243 4.65 5.82 18.00
CA ARG A 243 6.12 5.83 17.92
C ARG A 243 6.82 5.92 19.28
N SER A 244 6.17 6.48 20.30
CA SER A 244 6.73 6.56 21.65
C SER A 244 6.88 5.17 22.29
N LYS A 245 6.04 4.21 21.87
CA LYS A 245 5.97 2.83 22.39
C LYS A 245 6.69 1.80 21.48
N PHE A 246 6.84 2.07 20.19
CA PHE A 246 7.52 1.18 19.22
C PHE A 246 8.94 0.77 19.62
N SER A 247 9.29 -0.49 19.39
CA SER A 247 10.65 -1.04 19.54
C SER A 247 11.66 -0.34 18.62
N MET A 248 12.88 -0.25 19.14
CA MET A 248 14.04 0.32 18.45
C MET A 248 14.71 -0.68 17.51
N ALA A 249 14.37 -1.98 17.54
CA ALA A 249 15.10 -3.01 16.80
C ALA A 249 14.90 -2.92 15.28
N CYS A 250 13.65 -2.79 14.82
CA CYS A 250 13.31 -2.78 13.39
C CYS A 250 13.78 -1.56 12.58
N LYS A 251 14.24 -0.49 13.26
CA LYS A 251 14.59 0.82 12.66
C LYS A 251 13.51 1.39 11.73
N CYS A 252 12.23 1.17 12.05
CA CYS A 252 11.08 1.60 11.24
C CYS A 252 10.06 2.37 12.11
N ASP A 253 9.82 3.64 11.79
CA ASP A 253 8.89 4.53 12.50
C ASP A 253 7.49 4.60 11.86
N TYR A 254 7.12 3.57 11.08
CA TYR A 254 5.86 3.58 10.33
C TYR A 254 4.67 3.31 11.26
N VAL A 255 3.74 4.27 11.25
CA VAL A 255 2.49 4.33 12.03
C VAL A 255 1.27 3.94 11.19
N MET A 256 1.45 3.78 9.87
CA MET A 256 0.40 3.50 8.90
C MET A 256 0.79 2.34 7.98
N ASN A 257 -0.19 1.52 7.61
CA ASN A 257 -0.10 0.44 6.63
C ASN A 257 -0.01 0.94 5.16
N ASN A 258 0.64 2.09 4.94
CA ASN A 258 0.73 2.77 3.64
C ASN A 258 1.43 1.93 2.57
N ILE A 259 2.24 0.95 2.99
CA ILE A 259 2.91 0.00 2.11
C ILE A 259 1.87 -0.90 1.43
N ALA A 260 1.04 -1.61 2.19
CA ALA A 260 -0.09 -2.38 1.68
C ALA A 260 -1.04 -1.56 0.78
N GLU A 261 -1.42 -0.35 1.19
CA GLU A 261 -2.23 0.55 0.35
C GLU A 261 -1.57 0.86 -1.01
N SER A 262 -0.25 1.07 -0.99
CA SER A 262 0.54 1.33 -2.21
C SER A 262 0.58 0.11 -3.13
N PHE A 263 0.78 -1.10 -2.57
CA PHE A 263 0.66 -2.34 -3.33
C PHE A 263 -0.72 -2.47 -3.98
N ASN A 264 -1.77 -2.28 -3.19
CA ASN A 264 -3.16 -2.37 -3.62
C ASN A 264 -3.51 -1.45 -4.80
N SER A 265 -2.86 -0.29 -4.87
CA SER A 265 -2.93 0.64 -5.99
C SER A 265 -2.17 0.11 -7.22
N MET A 266 -0.92 -0.36 -7.04
CA MET A 266 -0.07 -0.85 -8.14
C MET A 266 -0.67 -2.05 -8.88
N ILE A 267 -1.25 -3.03 -8.15
CA ILE A 267 -1.83 -4.25 -8.75
C ILE A 267 -3.31 -4.13 -9.11
N LYS A 268 -3.91 -2.94 -9.01
CA LYS A 268 -5.35 -2.70 -9.28
C LYS A 268 -5.85 -3.23 -10.63
N LYS A 269 -4.96 -3.34 -11.64
CA LYS A 269 -5.26 -3.90 -12.97
C LYS A 269 -5.32 -5.44 -12.99
N LEU A 270 -4.57 -6.10 -12.10
CA LEU A 270 -4.42 -7.56 -12.02
C LEU A 270 -5.56 -8.22 -11.23
N LYS A 271 -6.18 -7.52 -10.28
CA LYS A 271 -7.29 -8.01 -9.41
C LYS A 271 -8.52 -8.59 -10.16
N GLY A 272 -8.58 -8.43 -11.48
CA GLY A 272 -9.64 -8.93 -12.35
C GLY A 272 -9.31 -10.22 -13.12
N PHE A 273 -8.09 -10.74 -12.99
CA PHE A 273 -7.59 -11.91 -13.72
C PHE A 273 -8.13 -13.22 -13.12
N PRO A 274 -8.10 -14.35 -13.86
CA PRO A 274 -8.21 -15.69 -13.29
C PRO A 274 -7.14 -15.96 -12.23
N VAL A 275 -7.32 -16.99 -11.39
CA VAL A 275 -6.42 -17.25 -10.24
C VAL A 275 -4.98 -17.49 -10.71
N LEU A 276 -4.76 -18.45 -11.62
CA LEU A 276 -3.45 -18.74 -12.20
C LEU A 276 -2.81 -17.50 -12.85
N GLU A 277 -3.55 -16.79 -13.70
CA GLU A 277 -3.10 -15.55 -14.35
C GLU A 277 -2.72 -14.45 -13.36
N LEU A 278 -3.41 -14.35 -12.23
CA LEU A 278 -3.07 -13.42 -11.16
C LEU A 278 -1.77 -13.83 -10.47
N LEU A 279 -1.58 -15.12 -10.15
CA LEU A 279 -0.36 -15.62 -9.52
C LEU A 279 0.85 -15.40 -10.42
N ASP A 280 0.72 -15.65 -11.72
CA ASP A 280 1.82 -15.49 -12.68
C ASP A 280 2.09 -14.02 -13.05
N ALA A 281 1.07 -13.20 -13.24
CA ALA A 281 1.25 -11.77 -13.47
C ALA A 281 1.90 -11.06 -12.25
N LEU A 282 1.69 -11.57 -11.03
CA LEU A 282 2.43 -11.12 -9.85
C LEU A 282 3.90 -11.56 -9.89
N ARG A 283 4.20 -12.81 -10.30
CA ARG A 283 5.58 -13.29 -10.52
C ARG A 283 6.32 -12.41 -11.54
N GLU A 284 5.73 -12.15 -12.71
CA GLU A 284 6.35 -11.31 -13.75
C GLU A 284 6.61 -9.88 -13.26
N TRP A 285 5.62 -9.29 -12.57
CA TRP A 285 5.73 -7.95 -12.02
C TRP A 285 6.83 -7.85 -10.96
N LEU A 286 7.01 -8.89 -10.15
CA LEU A 286 8.13 -9.00 -9.19
C LEU A 286 9.47 -9.12 -9.92
N MET A 287 9.57 -10.04 -10.88
CA MET A 287 10.78 -10.29 -11.68
C MET A 287 11.32 -9.01 -12.33
N VAL A 288 10.46 -8.25 -13.01
CA VAL A 288 10.85 -6.98 -13.65
C VAL A 288 11.30 -5.94 -12.61
N ARG A 289 10.68 -5.91 -11.42
CA ARG A 289 11.08 -4.95 -10.37
C ARG A 289 12.37 -5.31 -9.66
N PHE A 290 12.62 -6.59 -9.42
CA PHE A 290 13.87 -7.05 -8.84
C PHE A 290 15.04 -6.69 -9.77
N GLU A 291 14.91 -6.95 -11.07
CA GLU A 291 15.91 -6.59 -12.09
C GLU A 291 16.19 -5.07 -12.14
N ILE A 292 15.15 -4.22 -12.15
CA ILE A 292 15.32 -2.76 -12.12
C ILE A 292 16.07 -2.31 -10.86
N ARG A 293 15.79 -2.91 -9.70
CA ARG A 293 16.41 -2.53 -8.42
C ARG A 293 17.82 -3.10 -8.26
N ALA A 294 18.10 -4.31 -8.75
CA ALA A 294 19.44 -4.89 -8.83
C ALA A 294 20.36 -4.01 -9.68
N LYS A 295 19.92 -3.55 -10.86
CA LYS A 295 20.65 -2.59 -11.70
C LYS A 295 20.87 -1.22 -11.04
N ILE A 296 20.05 -0.83 -10.08
CA ILE A 296 20.25 0.39 -9.27
C ILE A 296 21.29 0.13 -8.18
N ALA A 297 21.20 -1.00 -7.47
CA ALA A 297 22.19 -1.41 -6.46
C ALA A 297 23.59 -1.51 -7.07
N GLU A 298 23.72 -2.19 -8.22
CA GLU A 298 24.98 -2.36 -8.94
C GLU A 298 25.64 -1.01 -9.28
N LYS A 299 24.85 -0.01 -9.69
CA LYS A 299 25.35 1.36 -9.96
C LYS A 299 25.88 2.06 -8.71
N PHE A 300 25.36 1.74 -7.53
CA PHE A 300 25.86 2.30 -6.26
C PHE A 300 27.12 1.56 -5.81
N VAL A 301 27.16 0.23 -5.95
CA VAL A 301 28.35 -0.60 -5.66
C VAL A 301 29.54 -0.18 -6.53
N ARG A 302 29.34 -0.01 -7.85
CA ARG A 302 30.37 0.51 -8.78
C ARG A 302 30.84 1.94 -8.48
N ARG A 303 30.11 2.68 -7.64
CA ARG A 303 30.47 4.03 -7.17
C ARG A 303 31.06 4.03 -5.76
N HIS A 304 31.32 2.84 -5.19
CA HIS A 304 31.87 2.64 -3.84
C HIS A 304 31.10 3.35 -2.71
N LEU A 305 29.80 3.59 -2.93
CA LEU A 305 28.94 4.25 -1.96
C LEU A 305 28.62 3.31 -0.80
N GLN A 306 28.73 3.80 0.44
CA GLN A 306 28.41 3.02 1.65
C GLN A 306 26.92 3.12 2.00
N ILE A 307 26.39 4.35 2.08
CA ILE A 307 24.98 4.65 2.33
C ILE A 307 24.25 4.96 1.02
N LEU A 308 22.95 4.65 0.98
CA LEU A 308 22.12 4.92 -0.18
C LEU A 308 21.99 6.44 -0.44
N PRO A 309 22.22 6.94 -1.68
CA PRO A 309 22.22 8.38 -1.99
C PRO A 309 21.01 9.17 -1.52
N ARG A 310 19.82 8.54 -1.51
CA ARG A 310 18.58 9.17 -1.06
C ARG A 310 18.60 9.47 0.44
N ILE A 311 19.28 8.64 1.23
CA ILE A 311 19.40 8.78 2.68
C ILE A 311 20.45 9.83 3.02
N THR A 312 21.64 9.75 2.43
CA THR A 312 22.68 10.80 2.49
C THR A 312 22.11 12.18 2.15
N ASN A 313 21.46 12.32 0.98
CA ASN A 313 20.83 13.58 0.58
C ASN A 313 19.71 14.03 1.54
N MET A 314 18.97 13.10 2.14
CA MET A 314 17.96 13.43 3.15
C MET A 314 18.58 13.92 4.46
N MET A 315 19.71 13.35 4.91
CA MET A 315 20.44 13.81 6.09
C MET A 315 21.05 15.20 5.83
N ASN A 316 21.73 15.37 4.71
CA ASN A 316 22.33 16.64 4.31
C ASN A 316 21.29 17.75 4.08
N ASN A 317 20.08 17.41 3.62
CA ASN A 317 18.99 18.39 3.56
C ASN A 317 18.44 18.74 4.95
N ARG A 318 18.46 17.81 5.92
CA ARG A 318 18.03 18.07 7.30
C ARG A 318 19.03 18.97 8.05
N SER A 319 20.34 18.86 7.79
CA SER A 319 21.35 19.69 8.46
C SER A 319 21.20 21.18 8.17
N ARG A 320 20.88 21.55 6.92
CA ARG A 320 20.76 22.97 6.48
C ARG A 320 19.67 23.78 7.17
N GLY A 321 18.67 23.14 7.77
CA GLY A 321 17.53 23.80 8.42
C GLY A 321 17.63 23.90 9.94
N ILE A 322 18.77 23.54 10.54
CA ILE A 322 18.93 23.48 12.00
C ILE A 322 19.28 24.88 12.53
N VAL A 323 18.36 25.45 13.30
CA VAL A 323 18.65 26.62 14.14
C VAL A 323 19.26 26.12 15.45
N LEU A 324 20.60 26.05 15.48
CA LEU A 324 21.35 25.66 16.66
C LEU A 324 21.36 26.80 17.68
N VAL A 325 21.02 26.49 18.94
CA VAL A 325 21.03 27.44 20.06
C VAL A 325 22.28 27.27 20.93
N GLY A 326 22.73 26.03 21.12
CA GLY A 326 23.97 25.73 21.86
C GLY A 326 24.28 24.25 21.92
N ILE A 327 25.57 23.93 22.13
CA ILE A 327 26.07 22.57 22.38
C ILE A 327 27.01 22.62 23.58
N SER A 328 26.67 21.87 24.63
CA SER A 328 27.53 21.68 25.80
C SER A 328 28.11 20.27 25.75
N ARG A 329 29.38 20.14 25.38
CA ARG A 329 30.07 18.85 25.27
C ARG A 329 30.52 18.36 26.64
N SER A 330 30.24 17.10 26.93
CA SER A 330 30.83 16.38 28.07
C SER A 330 32.11 15.66 27.64
N ASP A 331 32.14 15.14 26.42
CA ASP A 331 33.31 14.50 25.80
C ASP A 331 33.21 14.63 24.25
N ASP A 332 33.97 13.81 23.50
CA ASP A 332 33.95 13.81 22.03
C ASP A 332 32.75 13.08 21.40
N CYS A 333 32.05 12.26 22.17
CA CYS A 333 30.89 11.46 21.77
C CYS A 333 29.60 11.89 22.48
N LYS A 334 29.65 12.70 23.55
CA LYS A 334 28.49 13.08 24.37
C LYS A 334 28.34 14.57 24.52
N ALA A 335 27.13 15.07 24.25
CA ALA A 335 26.78 16.47 24.42
C ALA A 335 25.30 16.68 24.77
N GLU A 336 25.02 17.76 25.50
CA GLU A 336 23.71 18.39 25.48
C GLU A 336 23.59 19.28 24.26
N VAL A 337 22.58 19.06 23.43
CA VAL A 337 22.33 19.82 22.20
C VAL A 337 21.00 20.53 22.30
N THR A 338 21.00 21.85 22.13
CA THR A 338 19.78 22.66 22.13
C THR A 338 19.54 23.24 20.74
N ILE A 339 18.39 22.90 20.14
CA ILE A 339 17.95 23.44 18.84
C ILE A 339 16.58 24.10 18.94
N LYS A 340 16.32 25.10 18.10
CA LYS A 340 15.03 25.80 18.06
C LYS A 340 14.09 25.14 17.05
N ILE A 341 12.91 24.71 17.50
CA ILE A 341 11.85 24.11 16.67
C ILE A 341 10.53 24.80 16.99
N HIS A 342 9.85 25.35 15.98
CA HIS A 342 8.58 26.08 16.11
C HIS A 342 8.60 27.18 17.20
N GLY A 343 9.71 27.92 17.31
CA GLY A 343 9.88 28.98 18.31
C GLY A 343 10.46 28.52 19.65
N TYR A 344 10.33 27.24 20.00
CA TYR A 344 10.76 26.68 21.28
C TYR A 344 12.16 26.06 21.22
N ASN A 345 12.92 26.20 22.30
CA ASN A 345 14.24 25.59 22.45
C ASN A 345 14.09 24.18 23.04
N TRP A 346 14.54 23.16 22.29
CA TRP A 346 14.51 21.76 22.72
C TRP A 346 15.93 21.29 23.04
N LYS A 347 16.23 21.04 24.32
CA LYS A 347 17.49 20.46 24.78
C LYS A 347 17.39 18.94 24.87
N HIS A 348 18.35 18.24 24.28
CA HIS A 348 18.45 16.79 24.35
C HIS A 348 19.90 16.33 24.48
N CYS A 349 20.14 15.30 25.28
CA CYS A 349 21.41 14.61 25.34
C CYS A 349 21.58 13.74 24.09
N VAL A 350 22.78 13.73 23.53
CA VAL A 350 23.19 12.90 22.39
C VAL A 350 24.42 12.08 22.81
N ASP A 351 24.43 10.80 22.47
CA ASP A 351 25.56 9.89 22.63
C ASP A 351 25.86 9.26 21.26
N LEU A 352 26.97 9.67 20.65
CA LEU A 352 27.43 9.23 19.33
C LEU A 352 28.08 7.84 19.37
N GLU A 353 28.52 7.36 20.54
CA GLU A 353 29.09 6.02 20.68
C GLU A 353 27.98 4.97 20.69
N LYS A 354 26.90 5.24 21.44
CA LYS A 354 25.71 4.37 21.52
C LYS A 354 24.68 4.58 20.41
N TRP A 355 24.85 5.64 19.61
CA TRP A 355 23.91 6.08 18.57
C TRP A 355 22.54 6.47 19.15
N GLU A 356 22.57 7.16 20.27
CA GLU A 356 21.41 7.51 21.07
C GLU A 356 21.17 9.02 21.15
N CYS A 357 19.89 9.37 21.32
CA CYS A 357 19.51 10.70 21.75
C CYS A 357 18.29 10.61 22.67
N SER A 358 18.19 11.44 23.70
CA SER A 358 17.02 11.46 24.60
C SER A 358 15.72 11.84 23.90
N CYS A 359 15.76 12.33 22.64
CA CYS A 359 14.57 12.51 21.80
C CYS A 359 14.03 11.21 21.19
N ARG A 360 14.70 10.06 21.39
CA ARG A 360 14.34 8.68 20.97
C ARG A 360 14.21 8.41 19.46
N ARG A 361 14.19 9.46 18.63
CA ARG A 361 14.00 9.38 17.17
C ARG A 361 15.11 8.59 16.46
N TRP A 362 16.37 8.74 16.87
CA TRP A 362 17.49 8.07 16.20
C TRP A 362 17.39 6.56 16.38
N GLN A 363 17.19 6.11 17.61
CA GLN A 363 17.08 4.70 17.96
C GLN A 363 15.92 3.99 17.25
N VAL A 364 14.77 4.66 17.09
CA VAL A 364 13.57 4.13 16.40
C VAL A 364 13.69 4.14 14.87
N THR A 365 14.42 5.11 14.29
CA THR A 365 14.52 5.28 12.82
C THR A 365 15.82 4.75 12.21
N GLY A 366 16.84 4.45 13.01
CA GLY A 366 18.18 4.13 12.53
C GLY A 366 18.86 5.28 11.75
N GLN A 367 18.36 6.52 11.88
CA GLN A 367 18.89 7.71 11.21
C GLN A 367 19.14 8.80 12.25
N PRO A 368 20.26 9.55 12.17
CA PRO A 368 20.51 10.67 13.06
C PRO A 368 19.33 11.65 13.15
N CYS A 369 18.93 11.97 14.38
CA CYS A 369 17.94 13.00 14.65
C CYS A 369 18.55 14.41 14.46
N LEU A 370 17.74 15.47 14.48
CA LEU A 370 18.27 16.83 14.28
C LEU A 370 19.33 17.21 15.33
N HIS A 371 19.18 16.77 16.59
CA HIS A 371 20.19 16.97 17.64
C HIS A 371 21.51 16.25 17.32
N ALA A 372 21.44 14.99 16.88
CA ALA A 372 22.60 14.20 16.51
C ALA A 372 23.30 14.78 15.26
N ILE A 373 22.55 15.16 14.22
CA ILE A 373 23.09 15.84 13.04
C ILE A 373 23.83 17.11 13.46
N ALA A 374 23.19 17.98 14.28
CA ALA A 374 23.80 19.22 14.74
C ALA A 374 25.14 18.97 15.46
N PHE A 375 25.18 17.96 16.34
CA PHE A 375 26.39 17.61 17.07
C PHE A 375 27.48 17.05 16.16
N ILE A 376 27.17 16.07 15.29
CA ILE A 376 28.09 15.51 14.31
C ILE A 376 28.72 16.64 13.47
N THR A 377 27.90 17.54 12.92
CA THR A 377 28.39 18.66 12.10
C THR A 377 29.17 19.74 12.87
N SER A 378 29.13 19.72 14.21
CA SER A 378 29.91 20.64 15.05
C SER A 378 31.32 20.11 15.39
N ILE A 379 31.55 18.79 15.22
CA ILE A 379 32.84 18.16 15.49
C ILE A 379 33.73 18.34 14.26
N ARG A 380 34.87 19.02 14.44
CA ARG A 380 35.92 19.09 13.41
C ARG A 380 36.71 17.78 13.41
N GLY A 381 37.04 17.24 12.23
CA GLY A 381 37.97 16.10 12.12
C GLY A 381 37.47 14.83 11.43
N GLY A 382 36.51 14.91 10.50
CA GLY A 382 36.23 13.80 9.55
C GLY A 382 35.23 12.74 10.00
N ARG A 383 34.27 13.10 10.88
CA ARG A 383 33.07 12.29 11.16
C ARG A 383 31.95 12.73 10.22
N GLU A 384 31.51 11.89 9.30
CA GLU A 384 30.42 12.19 8.37
C GLU A 384 29.06 11.74 8.91
N ILE A 385 27.97 12.40 8.51
CA ILE A 385 26.62 12.02 9.00
C ILE A 385 26.26 10.59 8.55
N ASP A 386 26.77 10.14 7.40
CA ASP A 386 26.55 8.81 6.86
C ASP A 386 27.14 7.69 7.72
N ASP A 387 28.20 7.96 8.49
CA ASP A 387 28.83 6.99 9.42
C ASP A 387 27.89 6.59 10.57
N TYR A 388 26.87 7.42 10.83
CA TYR A 388 25.90 7.30 11.92
C TYR A 388 24.52 6.80 11.47
N VAL A 389 24.43 6.34 10.22
CA VAL A 389 23.21 5.77 9.62
C VAL A 389 23.24 4.25 9.71
N HIS A 390 22.16 3.63 10.19
CA HIS A 390 22.08 2.18 10.37
C HIS A 390 22.30 1.41 9.07
N GLU A 391 22.95 0.25 9.16
CA GLU A 391 23.29 -0.61 8.02
C GLU A 391 22.10 -1.02 7.14
N TYR A 392 20.86 -0.93 7.62
CA TYR A 392 19.65 -1.16 6.83
C TYR A 392 19.49 -0.14 5.69
N TYR A 393 20.15 1.01 5.78
CA TYR A 393 20.21 2.06 4.76
C TYR A 393 21.49 2.00 3.91
N SER A 394 22.33 0.97 4.10
CA SER A 394 23.53 0.77 3.31
C SER A 394 23.24 0.26 1.91
N VAL A 395 24.18 0.51 1.00
CA VAL A 395 24.20 -0.08 -0.35
C VAL A 395 24.37 -1.59 -0.28
N LYS A 396 25.10 -2.12 0.73
CA LYS A 396 25.26 -3.56 0.98
C LYS A 396 23.90 -4.23 1.23
N SER A 397 23.12 -3.73 2.18
CA SER A 397 21.78 -4.25 2.49
C SER A 397 20.83 -4.11 1.30
N PHE A 398 20.83 -2.98 0.61
CA PHE A 398 20.02 -2.80 -0.60
C PHE A 398 20.43 -3.76 -1.74
N SER A 399 21.73 -4.05 -1.90
CA SER A 399 22.22 -5.04 -2.87
C SER A 399 21.76 -6.44 -2.49
N ASN A 400 21.89 -6.84 -1.22
CA ASN A 400 21.41 -8.12 -0.72
C ASN A 400 19.91 -8.31 -0.94
N ALA A 401 19.10 -7.25 -0.76
CA ALA A 401 17.66 -7.28 -0.97
C ALA A 401 17.25 -7.74 -2.39
N TYR A 402 18.12 -7.52 -3.39
CA TYR A 402 17.87 -7.86 -4.80
C TYR A 402 18.94 -8.77 -5.41
N ALA A 403 19.74 -9.46 -4.59
CA ALA A 403 20.84 -10.33 -5.04
C ALA A 403 20.40 -11.69 -5.62
N LYS A 404 19.09 -11.98 -5.62
CA LYS A 404 18.51 -13.23 -6.12
C LYS A 404 17.35 -12.92 -7.07
N ASN A 405 17.22 -13.73 -8.12
CA ASN A 405 16.24 -13.53 -9.18
C ASN A 405 14.95 -14.30 -8.91
N VAL A 406 13.81 -13.68 -9.24
CA VAL A 406 12.51 -14.36 -9.33
C VAL A 406 12.52 -15.28 -10.56
N PRO A 407 12.02 -16.52 -10.49
CA PRO A 407 12.13 -17.48 -11.58
C PRO A 407 11.42 -17.01 -12.87
N THR A 408 12.10 -17.23 -14.00
CA THR A 408 11.51 -17.21 -15.35
C THR A 408 10.81 -18.54 -15.61
N MET A 409 9.62 -18.48 -16.20
CA MET A 409 8.83 -19.66 -16.57
C MET A 409 8.79 -19.82 -18.09
N THR A 410 8.65 -21.06 -18.56
CA THR A 410 8.35 -21.36 -19.97
C THR A 410 6.87 -21.09 -20.28
N ASP A 411 6.47 -21.22 -21.55
CA ASP A 411 5.05 -21.21 -21.93
C ASP A 411 4.28 -22.36 -21.24
N LYS A 412 2.98 -22.15 -20.98
CA LYS A 412 2.09 -23.14 -20.35
C LYS A 412 2.19 -24.53 -20.94
N LYS A 413 2.35 -24.64 -22.27
CA LYS A 413 2.45 -25.93 -23.00
C LYS A 413 3.72 -26.72 -22.69
N GLN A 414 4.71 -26.10 -22.05
CA GLN A 414 6.00 -26.68 -21.67
C GLN A 414 6.11 -26.94 -20.16
N TRP A 415 5.07 -26.65 -19.37
CA TRP A 415 5.08 -26.94 -17.93
C TRP A 415 4.94 -28.45 -17.70
N PRO A 416 5.52 -29.01 -16.62
CA PRO A 416 5.30 -30.40 -16.25
C PRO A 416 3.80 -30.69 -16.11
N VAL A 417 3.30 -31.71 -16.79
CA VAL A 417 1.94 -32.22 -16.54
C VAL A 417 1.97 -32.93 -15.19
N VAL A 418 1.16 -32.45 -14.25
CA VAL A 418 1.05 -33.04 -12.90
C VAL A 418 -0.30 -33.71 -12.81
N ASP A 419 -0.30 -35.05 -12.75
CA ASP A 419 -1.49 -35.78 -12.35
C ASP A 419 -1.58 -35.80 -10.83
N VAL A 420 -2.67 -35.23 -10.30
CA VAL A 420 -2.98 -35.20 -8.87
C VAL A 420 -4.07 -36.23 -8.49
N GLY A 421 -4.51 -37.06 -9.44
CA GLY A 421 -5.56 -38.06 -9.25
C GLY A 421 -6.99 -37.50 -9.22
N PHE A 422 -7.17 -36.18 -9.40
CA PHE A 422 -8.47 -35.52 -9.43
C PHE A 422 -8.47 -34.27 -10.31
N LYS A 423 -9.65 -33.83 -10.74
CA LYS A 423 -9.83 -32.54 -11.40
C LYS A 423 -10.03 -31.44 -10.36
N LEU A 424 -9.22 -30.38 -10.39
CA LEU A 424 -9.40 -29.23 -9.50
C LEU A 424 -10.47 -28.28 -10.06
N HIS A 425 -11.59 -28.18 -9.36
CA HIS A 425 -12.73 -27.36 -9.75
C HIS A 425 -12.67 -25.94 -9.14
N PRO A 426 -13.19 -24.92 -9.84
CA PRO A 426 -13.48 -23.64 -9.22
C PRO A 426 -14.60 -23.78 -8.18
N ARG A 427 -14.45 -23.11 -7.04
CA ARG A 427 -15.53 -22.97 -6.03
C ARG A 427 -16.83 -22.48 -6.66
N VAL A 428 -17.96 -23.06 -6.25
CA VAL A 428 -19.29 -22.58 -6.65
C VAL A 428 -19.52 -21.15 -6.11
N LEU A 429 -19.66 -20.19 -7.03
CA LEU A 429 -19.87 -18.78 -6.72
C LEU A 429 -21.38 -18.51 -6.62
N LYS A 430 -21.90 -18.27 -5.42
CA LYS A 430 -23.26 -17.74 -5.23
C LYS A 430 -23.38 -16.42 -6.01
N LYS A 431 -24.40 -16.27 -6.86
CA LYS A 431 -24.64 -15.03 -7.63
C LYS A 431 -24.95 -13.88 -6.67
N ALA A 432 -23.97 -13.01 -6.42
CA ALA A 432 -24.22 -11.76 -5.73
C ALA A 432 -25.22 -10.90 -6.53
N ALA A 433 -26.24 -10.36 -5.85
CA ALA A 433 -27.23 -9.51 -6.50
C ALA A 433 -26.60 -8.20 -7.00
N GLY A 434 -26.87 -7.85 -8.26
CA GLY A 434 -26.44 -6.59 -8.87
C GLY A 434 -25.07 -6.63 -9.56
N ARG A 435 -24.57 -5.45 -9.89
CA ARG A 435 -23.40 -5.26 -10.77
C ARG A 435 -22.08 -5.54 -10.04
N PRO A 436 -21.20 -6.41 -10.56
CA PRO A 436 -19.83 -6.57 -10.04
C PRO A 436 -19.08 -5.23 -10.03
N ARG A 437 -18.74 -4.74 -8.84
CA ARG A 437 -18.01 -3.48 -8.66
C ARG A 437 -16.51 -3.73 -8.83
N THR A 438 -15.87 -2.96 -9.69
CA THR A 438 -14.41 -3.00 -9.89
C THR A 438 -13.63 -2.10 -8.93
N GLN A 439 -14.32 -1.36 -8.07
CA GLN A 439 -13.76 -0.52 -7.03
C GLN A 439 -14.48 -0.83 -5.71
N ARG A 440 -13.72 -0.89 -4.61
CA ARG A 440 -14.26 -0.87 -3.24
C ARG A 440 -15.16 0.35 -3.07
N ILE A 441 -16.23 0.19 -2.30
CA ILE A 441 -17.04 1.32 -1.86
C ILE A 441 -16.19 2.11 -0.89
N LYS A 442 -15.74 3.30 -1.29
CA LYS A 442 -15.10 4.23 -0.37
C LYS A 442 -16.07 4.55 0.75
N SER A 443 -15.62 4.49 2.00
CA SER A 443 -16.36 5.09 3.12
C SER A 443 -16.57 6.59 2.86
N ALA A 444 -17.57 7.21 3.49
CA ALA A 444 -17.83 8.65 3.35
C ALA A 444 -16.61 9.52 3.69
N PHE A 445 -15.72 9.00 4.55
CA PHE A 445 -14.50 9.64 5.02
C PHE A 445 -13.26 9.36 4.14
N GLU A 446 -13.26 8.33 3.28
CA GLU A 446 -12.25 8.12 2.22
C GLU A 446 -12.39 9.09 1.03
N SER A 447 -13.51 9.84 0.97
CA SER A 447 -13.76 10.89 -0.03
C SER A 447 -13.24 12.27 0.39
N ILE A 448 -11.99 12.34 0.85
CA ILE A 448 -11.26 13.61 0.94
C ILE A 448 -11.14 14.18 -0.49
N SER A 449 -11.73 15.36 -0.70
CA SER A 449 -12.10 15.94 -1.99
C SER A 449 -13.16 15.16 -2.80
N LYS A 450 -14.44 15.37 -2.45
CA LYS A 450 -15.44 15.54 -3.53
C LYS A 450 -14.98 16.75 -4.35
N ARG A 451 -14.39 16.54 -5.54
CA ARG A 451 -14.21 17.62 -6.52
C ARG A 451 -15.60 18.20 -6.78
N ARG A 452 -15.91 19.36 -6.19
CA ARG A 452 -17.19 20.03 -6.42
C ARG A 452 -17.22 20.37 -7.92
N HIS A 453 -18.19 19.82 -8.64
CA HIS A 453 -18.33 20.11 -10.06
C HIS A 453 -18.67 21.59 -10.20
N LYS A 454 -17.89 22.31 -11.02
CA LYS A 454 -18.19 23.68 -11.43
C LYS A 454 -19.26 23.62 -12.52
N CYS A 455 -20.39 24.27 -12.30
CA CYS A 455 -21.43 24.38 -13.31
C CYS A 455 -20.87 25.16 -14.52
N PRO A 456 -21.01 24.69 -15.77
CA PRO A 456 -20.55 25.44 -16.94
C PRO A 456 -21.20 26.82 -17.05
N GLU A 457 -22.49 26.90 -16.69
CA GLU A 457 -23.33 28.10 -16.85
C GLU A 457 -23.08 29.13 -15.75
N CYS A 458 -23.52 28.85 -14.52
CA CYS A 458 -23.43 29.81 -13.41
C CYS A 458 -22.05 29.86 -12.74
N LYS A 459 -21.11 28.99 -13.13
CA LYS A 459 -19.74 28.89 -12.58
C LYS A 459 -19.65 28.56 -11.08
N GLU A 460 -20.76 28.28 -10.40
CA GLU A 460 -20.79 27.85 -9.00
C GLU A 460 -20.39 26.38 -8.81
N LEU A 461 -19.98 26.03 -7.59
CA LEU A 461 -19.47 24.71 -7.23
C LEU A 461 -20.52 23.87 -6.47
N GLY A 462 -20.86 22.69 -6.98
CA GLY A 462 -21.62 21.68 -6.23
C GLY A 462 -22.86 21.11 -6.93
N HIS A 463 -23.21 21.58 -8.12
CA HIS A 463 -24.33 21.08 -8.91
C HIS A 463 -23.94 20.86 -10.39
N LEU A 464 -24.76 20.13 -11.13
CA LEU A 464 -24.56 19.88 -12.57
C LEU A 464 -25.41 20.85 -13.40
N LEU A 465 -25.07 21.02 -14.69
CA LEU A 465 -25.84 21.87 -15.63
C LEU A 465 -27.35 21.57 -15.59
N LYS A 466 -27.71 20.27 -15.61
CA LYS A 466 -29.10 19.75 -15.55
C LYS A 466 -29.84 20.02 -14.22
N THR A 467 -29.14 20.53 -13.21
CA THR A 467 -29.65 20.90 -11.89
C THR A 467 -29.19 22.31 -11.52
N CYS A 468 -28.87 23.15 -12.51
CA CYS A 468 -28.43 24.52 -12.28
C CYS A 468 -29.62 25.39 -11.85
N PRO A 469 -29.56 26.05 -10.67
CA PRO A 469 -30.66 26.89 -10.21
C PRO A 469 -30.98 28.08 -11.14
N LYS A 470 -30.03 28.50 -11.99
CA LYS A 470 -30.24 29.56 -12.99
C LYS A 470 -30.91 29.08 -14.28
N LEU A 471 -30.79 27.79 -14.63
CA LEU A 471 -31.42 27.20 -15.82
C LEU A 471 -32.77 26.55 -15.54
N HIS A 472 -33.03 26.16 -14.28
CA HIS A 472 -34.29 25.56 -13.85
C HIS A 472 -34.78 26.19 -12.53
N PRO A 473 -35.27 27.46 -12.58
CA PRO A 473 -35.74 28.17 -11.38
C PRO A 473 -36.89 27.42 -10.67
N GLU A 474 -37.81 26.87 -11.47
CA GLU A 474 -38.98 26.05 -11.10
C GLU A 474 -38.71 24.90 -10.12
N ARG A 475 -37.46 24.41 -10.02
CA ARG A 475 -37.10 23.28 -9.15
C ARG A 475 -36.77 23.67 -7.71
N LYS A 476 -36.87 24.94 -7.34
CA LYS A 476 -36.61 25.45 -5.97
C LYS A 476 -37.78 25.28 -4.97
N THR A 477 -38.52 24.17 -5.02
CA THR A 477 -39.62 23.89 -4.06
C THR A 477 -39.58 22.47 -3.49
N ARG A 478 -38.59 22.19 -2.63
CA ARG A 478 -38.78 21.35 -1.41
C ARG A 478 -37.59 21.46 -0.45
N ASN A 479 -37.80 22.27 0.60
CA ASN A 479 -37.14 22.28 1.91
C ASN A 479 -35.60 22.27 1.98
N ARG A 480 -35.04 23.48 2.10
CA ARG A 480 -34.27 23.85 3.30
C ARG A 480 -34.86 25.16 3.83
N LYS A 481 -35.22 25.20 5.12
CA LYS A 481 -35.56 26.48 5.77
C LYS A 481 -34.28 27.32 5.83
N ASN A 482 -34.40 28.60 5.53
CA ASN A 482 -33.30 29.56 5.68
C ASN A 482 -32.97 29.75 7.17
N VAL A 483 -31.69 29.99 7.44
CA VAL A 483 -31.26 30.99 8.42
C VAL A 483 -30.31 31.88 7.64
N GLU A 484 -30.56 33.18 7.62
CA GLU A 484 -29.72 34.16 6.93
C GLU A 484 -28.51 34.55 7.79
N PRO A 485 -27.38 34.95 7.18
CA PRO A 485 -26.21 35.39 7.92
C PRO A 485 -26.39 36.82 8.43
N VAL A 486 -25.95 37.07 9.65
CA VAL A 486 -25.65 38.42 10.15
C VAL A 486 -24.15 38.43 10.46
N ASP A 487 -23.41 39.28 9.75
CA ASP A 487 -22.03 39.63 10.10
C ASP A 487 -22.06 40.63 11.27
N ILE A 488 -21.10 40.54 12.21
CA ILE A 488 -20.52 41.66 12.98
C ILE A 488 -19.34 41.14 13.84
N GLU A 489 -18.43 42.06 14.15
CA GLU A 489 -17.18 41.88 14.87
C GLU A 489 -17.37 41.80 16.41
N ASP A 490 -16.33 41.29 17.09
CA ASP A 490 -15.92 41.51 18.49
C ASP A 490 -16.84 41.27 19.73
N ALA A 491 -16.13 40.83 20.78
CA ALA A 491 -16.39 41.02 22.23
C ALA A 491 -17.51 40.26 23.01
N GLU A 492 -17.02 39.46 23.97
CA GLU A 492 -17.44 39.36 25.40
C GLU A 492 -18.76 38.69 25.89
N ALA A 493 -18.53 37.87 26.94
CA ALA A 493 -19.28 37.73 28.21
C ALA A 493 -20.57 36.87 28.35
N ILE A 494 -20.49 35.93 29.33
CA ILE A 494 -21.52 35.49 30.31
C ILE A 494 -22.72 34.69 29.73
N ALA A 495 -22.85 33.37 30.00
CA ALA A 495 -23.63 32.72 31.08
C ALA A 495 -25.13 33.10 31.09
N THR A 496 -26.12 32.22 31.27
CA THR A 496 -26.27 31.06 32.19
C THR A 496 -27.36 30.08 31.66
N ASP A 497 -27.41 28.85 32.22
CA ASP A 497 -28.60 28.09 32.70
C ASP A 497 -29.93 28.01 31.89
N ALA A 498 -30.73 26.94 31.92
CA ALA A 498 -30.60 25.57 32.42
C ALA A 498 -31.83 24.74 31.94
N GLU A 499 -31.78 23.41 32.09
CA GLU A 499 -32.96 22.53 32.37
C GLU A 499 -34.12 22.43 31.31
N THR A 500 -34.94 21.38 31.23
CA THR A 500 -35.03 20.08 31.94
C THR A 500 -35.68 18.99 31.05
N MET A 501 -35.54 17.73 31.48
CA MET A 501 -36.15 16.44 31.09
C MET A 501 -37.53 16.46 30.36
N GLY A 502 -37.97 15.42 29.63
CA GLY A 502 -37.44 14.07 29.35
C GLY A 502 -38.57 13.09 28.93
N THR A 503 -38.26 11.79 28.70
CA THR A 503 -39.21 10.63 28.65
C THR A 503 -40.30 10.64 27.53
N THR A 504 -40.83 9.54 26.93
CA THR A 504 -40.66 8.07 27.09
C THR A 504 -41.21 7.30 25.87
N SER A 505 -40.67 6.09 25.61
CA SER A 505 -41.36 4.83 25.21
C SER A 505 -42.18 4.63 23.91
N ALA A 506 -41.83 3.53 23.20
CA ALA A 506 -42.72 2.47 22.65
C ALA A 506 -43.69 2.81 21.47
N GLU A 507 -44.16 1.88 20.60
CA GLU A 507 -43.82 0.49 20.25
C GLU A 507 -44.47 0.08 18.89
N ASN A 508 -44.04 -1.05 18.30
CA ASN A 508 -44.77 -1.86 17.28
C ASN A 508 -45.14 -1.21 15.92
N GLY A 509 -45.43 -1.93 14.82
CA GLY A 509 -45.33 -3.37 14.54
C GLY A 509 -45.66 -3.70 13.06
N SER A 510 -45.01 -4.76 12.53
CA SER A 510 -45.21 -5.54 11.29
C SER A 510 -46.46 -5.33 10.38
N THR A 511 -46.31 -5.37 9.05
CA THR A 511 -46.76 -6.51 8.18
C THR A 511 -46.58 -6.32 6.64
N ASN A 512 -46.63 -7.44 5.90
CA ASN A 512 -46.41 -7.62 4.46
C ASN A 512 -47.60 -7.24 3.54
N LYS A 513 -47.35 -6.91 2.25
CA LYS A 513 -47.83 -7.70 1.08
C LYS A 513 -47.24 -7.32 -0.30
N ARG A 514 -47.50 -8.19 -1.29
CA ARG A 514 -46.90 -8.29 -2.65
C ARG A 514 -47.85 -7.79 -3.78
N ARG A 515 -47.29 -7.75 -5.01
CA ARG A 515 -47.89 -7.66 -6.39
C ARG A 515 -47.94 -6.22 -6.96
N GLY A 516 -47.72 -5.96 -8.26
CA GLY A 516 -47.18 -6.80 -9.35
C GLY A 516 -47.56 -6.36 -10.78
N GLY A 517 -46.58 -6.22 -11.70
CA GLY A 517 -46.79 -6.00 -13.16
C GLY A 517 -47.18 -4.56 -13.58
N LYS A 518 -47.19 -4.17 -14.87
CA LYS A 518 -46.60 -4.73 -16.12
C LYS A 518 -46.75 -3.68 -17.27
N ARG A 519 -45.90 -3.76 -18.32
CA ARG A 519 -45.97 -3.04 -19.65
C ARG A 519 -45.81 -1.49 -19.64
N ALA A 520 -45.44 -0.76 -20.71
CA ALA A 520 -44.68 -0.93 -21.98
C ALA A 520 -45.25 0.01 -23.09
N LYS A 521 -44.39 0.41 -24.07
CA LYS A 521 -44.57 1.39 -25.18
C LYS A 521 -44.46 2.88 -24.77
N SER A 522 -44.04 3.84 -25.62
CA SER A 522 -43.32 3.83 -26.92
C SER A 522 -42.70 5.22 -27.25
N SER A 523 -41.86 5.32 -28.29
CA SER A 523 -41.42 6.58 -28.95
C SER A 523 -42.40 7.01 -30.07
N PRO A 524 -42.31 8.23 -30.66
CA PRO A 524 -41.43 8.50 -31.84
C PRO A 524 -40.51 9.75 -31.70
N VAL A 525 -39.36 9.93 -32.40
CA VAL A 525 -39.08 10.35 -33.82
C VAL A 525 -39.52 11.83 -34.08
N LEU A 526 -38.67 12.79 -34.49
CA LEU A 526 -38.09 13.06 -35.84
C LEU A 526 -36.88 14.05 -35.83
N GLU A 527 -35.98 13.91 -36.82
CA GLU A 527 -35.31 14.93 -37.70
C GLU A 527 -34.56 16.18 -37.15
N ALA A 528 -33.60 16.83 -37.85
CA ALA A 528 -32.70 16.46 -38.96
C ALA A 528 -31.61 17.55 -39.19
N SER A 529 -30.67 17.29 -40.13
CA SER A 529 -29.81 18.27 -40.86
C SER A 529 -28.67 18.97 -40.09
N LYS A 530 -27.39 18.63 -40.33
CA LYS A 530 -26.51 18.90 -41.50
C LYS A 530 -25.91 20.33 -41.54
N LYS A 531 -24.59 20.42 -41.36
CA LYS A 531 -23.65 20.99 -42.35
C LYS A 531 -22.22 20.50 -42.09
N THR A 532 -21.37 20.61 -43.11
CA THR A 532 -20.14 19.82 -43.34
C THR A 532 -18.93 20.72 -43.69
N SER A 533 -17.77 20.09 -43.95
CA SER A 533 -16.49 20.65 -44.42
C SER A 533 -15.50 21.12 -43.33
N ALA A 534 -14.18 21.00 -43.48
CA ALA A 534 -13.41 20.08 -44.34
C ALA A 534 -12.03 19.76 -43.74
N THR A 535 -11.64 18.51 -44.00
CA THR A 535 -10.32 17.88 -44.05
C THR A 535 -9.16 18.71 -44.63
N HIS A 536 -7.94 18.46 -44.15
CA HIS A 536 -6.79 18.25 -45.02
C HIS A 536 -5.78 17.26 -44.41
N ASP A 537 -5.14 16.48 -45.29
CA ASP A 537 -4.28 15.33 -44.98
C ASP A 537 -2.77 15.68 -44.89
N SER A 538 -2.05 14.93 -44.03
CA SER A 538 -0.82 14.11 -44.27
C SER A 538 0.26 14.51 -45.33
N PRO A 539 1.50 13.93 -45.36
CA PRO A 539 2.22 13.08 -44.38
C PRO A 539 3.73 13.43 -44.15
N ALA A 540 4.34 12.72 -43.18
CA ALA A 540 5.71 12.18 -43.11
C ALA A 540 6.96 12.99 -43.54
N LYS A 541 8.01 12.95 -42.69
CA LYS A 541 9.41 12.85 -43.15
C LYS A 541 10.28 11.97 -42.26
N ASN A 542 11.18 11.24 -42.91
CA ASN A 542 12.03 10.18 -42.39
C ASN A 542 13.47 10.69 -42.35
N THR A 543 14.20 10.53 -41.24
CA THR A 543 15.66 10.81 -41.21
C THR A 543 16.43 9.73 -40.48
N ARG A 544 17.49 9.29 -41.14
CA ARG A 544 18.32 8.10 -40.87
C ARG A 544 19.76 8.59 -40.70
N SER A 545 20.27 8.65 -39.48
CA SER A 545 21.66 9.07 -39.23
C SER A 545 22.63 7.92 -39.51
N LYS A 546 23.57 8.16 -40.44
CA LYS A 546 24.67 7.24 -40.78
C LYS A 546 25.90 7.51 -39.92
N CYS A 547 26.68 6.47 -39.64
CA CYS A 547 28.08 6.62 -39.21
C CYS A 547 28.99 7.01 -40.39
N PRO A 548 30.11 7.72 -40.17
CA PRO A 548 31.22 7.83 -41.11
C PRO A 548 32.26 6.70 -40.92
N PRO A 549 33.11 6.38 -41.94
CA PRO A 549 34.02 5.23 -41.89
C PRO A 549 35.53 5.56 -41.72
N SER A 550 36.24 4.59 -41.12
CA SER A 550 37.67 4.23 -41.29
C SER A 550 38.80 5.23 -40.95
N LYS A 551 39.80 4.74 -40.19
CA LYS A 551 41.16 4.47 -40.69
C LYS A 551 41.94 3.54 -39.75
N ASN A 552 42.91 2.81 -40.31
CA ASN A 552 43.69 1.74 -39.67
C ASN A 552 44.73 2.24 -38.65
N THR A 553 45.08 1.41 -37.64
CA THR A 553 46.48 1.01 -37.42
C THR A 553 46.68 -0.29 -36.61
N ARG A 554 47.54 -1.15 -37.16
CA ARG A 554 48.22 -2.35 -36.65
C ARG A 554 48.37 -2.60 -35.13
N SER A 555 47.92 -3.80 -34.73
CA SER A 555 48.69 -4.89 -34.07
C SER A 555 49.94 -4.62 -33.20
N LYS A 556 49.95 -5.21 -31.99
CA LYS A 556 50.98 -6.16 -31.46
C LYS A 556 50.45 -6.76 -30.13
N LYS A 557 50.12 -8.06 -30.12
CA LYS A 557 50.87 -9.16 -29.46
C LYS A 557 51.04 -9.04 -27.93
N CYS A 558 50.41 -9.98 -27.21
CA CYS A 558 50.80 -10.38 -25.85
C CYS A 558 52.22 -10.98 -25.84
N PRO A 559 52.79 -11.17 -24.64
CA PRO A 559 53.25 -12.52 -24.30
C PRO A 559 52.63 -13.04 -22.99
N SER A 560 52.65 -14.37 -22.87
CA SER A 560 52.16 -15.17 -21.75
C SER A 560 53.30 -15.67 -20.86
N ALA A 561 53.08 -15.72 -19.54
CA ALA A 561 53.64 -16.71 -18.62
C ALA A 561 52.69 -16.78 -17.40
N LYS A 562 51.95 -17.86 -17.11
CA LYS A 562 52.35 -19.21 -16.65
C LYS A 562 53.21 -19.22 -15.38
N SER A 563 52.54 -19.57 -14.27
CA SER A 563 52.96 -20.46 -13.18
C SER A 563 54.31 -20.24 -12.48
N THR A 564 54.27 -20.13 -11.15
CA THR A 564 54.57 -21.28 -10.28
C THR A 564 54.07 -21.07 -8.85
N SER A 565 53.82 -22.17 -8.15
CA SER A 565 53.48 -22.20 -6.72
C SER A 565 54.71 -22.06 -5.84
N LYS A 566 54.51 -21.63 -4.58
CA LYS A 566 55.12 -22.27 -3.40
C LYS A 566 54.46 -21.83 -2.09
N ASN A 567 54.54 -22.73 -1.10
CA ASN A 567 53.92 -22.64 0.22
C ASN A 567 54.84 -21.95 1.25
N LYS A 568 54.26 -21.72 2.45
CA LYS A 568 54.89 -21.31 3.73
C LYS A 568 55.22 -19.82 3.81
N LEU A 569 55.04 -19.15 4.96
CA LEU A 569 54.64 -19.62 6.30
C LEU A 569 53.25 -19.11 6.70
#